data_AF-A0A919VIN8-F1
#
_entry.id   AF-A0A919VIN8-F1
#
_cell.length_a   1.000
_cell.length_b   1.000
_cell.length_c   1.000
_cell.angle_alpha   90.00
_cell.angle_beta   90.00
_cell.angle_gamma   90.00
#
_symmetry.space_group_name_H-M   'P 1'
#
loop_
_entity.id
_entity.type
_entity.pdbx_description
1 polymer ?
#
loop_
_entity_poly.entity_id
_entity_poly.type
_entity_poly.pdbx_seq_one_letter_code
_entity_poly.pdbx_strand_id
1 'polypeptide(L)' 'MTTAPRFRLGFLTHAQGRGDDLATTYRDAQELFVVADELGFDVGWVAQHHIPLGGGGLSSPWPTGKGS' A
#
# COMPACT_ATOMS: atom_id res chain seq x y z
N MET A 1 -18.92 24.97 23.49
CA MET A 1 -19.24 23.57 23.09
C MET A 1 -17.97 22.96 22.55
N THR A 2 -17.42 21.95 23.20
CA THR A 2 -16.22 21.25 22.71
C THR A 2 -16.66 20.19 21.71
N THR A 3 -16.20 20.28 20.47
CA THR A 3 -16.51 19.29 19.43
C THR A 3 -15.89 17.96 19.80
N ALA A 4 -16.68 16.89 19.85
CA ALA A 4 -16.16 15.54 20.02
C ALA A 4 -15.24 15.18 18.84
N PRO A 5 -14.15 14.42 19.07
CA PRO A 5 -13.26 14.02 17.99
C PRO A 5 -14.02 13.19 16.95
N ARG A 6 -13.80 13.49 15.67
CA ARG A 6 -14.35 12.70 14.55
C ARG A 6 -13.78 11.28 14.58
N PHE A 7 -14.65 10.29 14.41
CA PHE A 7 -14.24 8.91 14.16
C PHE A 7 -13.50 8.83 12.82
N ARG A 8 -12.36 8.14 12.79
CA ARG A 8 -11.54 7.95 11.59
C ARG A 8 -11.47 6.48 11.22
N LEU A 9 -11.66 6.17 9.95
CA LEU A 9 -11.67 4.81 9.41
C LEU A 9 -10.48 4.61 8.46
N GLY A 10 -9.78 3.48 8.59
CA GLY A 10 -8.68 3.14 7.70
C GLY A 10 -8.69 1.67 7.29
N PHE A 11 -7.85 1.31 6.30
CA PHE A 11 -7.78 -0.04 5.74
C PHE A 11 -6.34 -0.54 5.56
N LEU A 12 -6.14 -1.86 5.59
CA LEU A 12 -4.86 -2.52 5.38
C LEU A 12 -4.96 -3.47 4.17
N THR A 13 -4.01 -3.38 3.23
CA THR A 13 -3.90 -4.27 2.08
C THR A 13 -2.52 -4.92 2.00
N HIS A 14 -2.41 -6.11 1.41
CA HIS A 14 -1.12 -6.75 1.15
C HIS A 14 -0.54 -6.40 -0.23
N ALA A 15 -1.27 -5.66 -1.06
CA ALA A 15 -0.92 -5.40 -2.46
C ALA A 15 -0.46 -6.69 -3.17
N GLN A 16 -1.27 -7.74 -3.07
CA GLN A 16 -1.05 -9.04 -3.71
C GLN A 16 -2.12 -9.24 -4.77
N GLY A 17 -1.70 -9.32 -6.04
CA GLY A 17 -2.58 -9.65 -7.15
C GLY A 17 -2.84 -11.15 -7.26
N ARG A 18 -3.77 -11.54 -8.14
CA ARG A 18 -4.13 -12.95 -8.41
C ARG A 18 -3.12 -13.70 -9.29
N GLY A 19 -1.93 -13.16 -9.52
CA GLY A 19 -0.88 -13.77 -10.35
C GLY A 19 0.45 -13.03 -10.23
N ASP A 20 1.44 -13.49 -11.01
CA ASP A 20 2.83 -13.02 -10.94
C ASP A 20 3.08 -11.65 -11.61
N ASP A 21 2.03 -10.99 -12.12
CA ASP A 21 2.16 -9.67 -12.74
C ASP A 21 2.19 -8.56 -11.68
N LEU A 22 3.41 -8.10 -11.41
CA LEU A 22 3.67 -6.97 -10.52
C LEU A 22 3.04 -5.67 -11.02
N ALA A 23 3.00 -5.41 -12.33
CA ALA A 23 2.46 -4.16 -12.87
C ALA A 23 0.96 -4.06 -12.66
N THR A 24 0.24 -5.17 -12.84
CA THR A 24 -1.20 -5.26 -12.51
C THR A 24 -1.42 -5.13 -11.02
N THR A 25 -0.63 -5.83 -10.20
CA THR A 25 -0.72 -5.75 -8.74
C THR A 25 -0.56 -4.32 -8.20
N TYR A 26 0.40 -3.55 -8.73
CA TYR A 26 0.58 -2.15 -8.34
C TYR A 26 -0.58 -1.26 -8.78
N ARG A 27 -1.13 -1.49 -9.97
CA ARG A 27 -2.27 -0.73 -10.49
C ARG A 27 -3.52 -0.97 -9.66
N ASP A 28 -3.81 -2.22 -9.34
CA ASP A 28 -4.96 -2.61 -8.50
C ASP A 28 -4.81 -2.01 -7.09
N ALA A 29 -3.58 -2.01 -6.55
CA ALA A 29 -3.30 -1.35 -5.28
C ALA A 29 -3.56 0.16 -5.37
N GLN A 30 -3.13 0.85 -6.42
CA GLN A 30 -3.41 2.28 -6.61
C GLN A 30 -4.92 2.56 -6.71
N GLU A 31 -5.65 1.75 -7.47
CA GLU A 31 -7.11 1.88 -7.61
C GLU A 31 -7.83 1.73 -6.27
N LEU A 32 -7.39 0.79 -5.42
CA LEU A 32 -7.93 0.61 -4.08
C LEU A 32 -7.81 1.89 -3.23
N PHE A 33 -6.68 2.62 -3.32
CA PHE A 33 -6.50 3.87 -2.58
C PHE A 33 -7.39 5.00 -3.11
N VAL A 34 -7.59 5.08 -4.44
CA VAL A 34 -8.50 6.06 -5.05
C VAL A 34 -9.93 5.83 -4.57
N VAL A 35 -10.41 4.58 -4.66
CA VAL A 35 -11.77 4.22 -4.22
C VAL A 35 -11.92 4.45 -2.71
N ALA A 36 -10.89 4.16 -1.90
CA ALA A 36 -10.94 4.39 -0.47
C ALA A 36 -11.05 5.89 -0.12
N ASP A 37 -10.36 6.76 -0.84
CA ASP A 37 -10.48 8.22 -0.70
C ASP A 37 -11.90 8.69 -1.05
N GLU A 38 -12.46 8.21 -2.17
CA GLU A 38 -13.84 8.51 -2.59
C GLU A 38 -14.89 8.03 -1.56
N LEU A 39 -14.61 6.93 -0.86
CA LEU A 39 -15.46 6.39 0.21
C LEU A 39 -15.24 7.08 1.57
N GLY A 40 -14.25 7.98 1.68
CA GLY A 40 -13.97 8.75 2.89
C GLY A 40 -13.15 8.00 3.94
N PHE A 41 -12.34 7.02 3.55
CA PHE A 41 -11.32 6.46 4.43
C PHE A 41 -10.23 7.49 4.68
N ASP A 42 -9.81 7.62 5.94
CA ASP A 42 -8.82 8.62 6.35
C ASP A 42 -7.38 8.13 6.12
N VAL A 43 -7.15 6.82 6.13
CA VAL A 43 -5.81 6.22 6.04
C VAL A 43 -5.83 4.85 5.37
N GLY A 44 -4.82 4.57 4.54
CA GLY A 44 -4.53 3.22 4.03
C GLY A 44 -3.10 2.78 4.34
N TRP A 45 -2.90 1.49 4.62
CA TRP A 45 -1.60 0.87 4.86
C TRP A 45 -1.37 -0.29 3.89
N VAL A 46 -0.12 -0.44 3.42
CA VAL A 46 0.33 -1.61 2.66
C VAL A 46 1.21 -2.48 3.55
N ALA A 47 0.80 -3.72 3.80
CA ALA A 47 1.60 -4.69 4.52
C ALA A 47 2.74 -5.20 3.65
N GLN A 48 3.98 -5.02 4.10
CA GLN A 48 5.13 -5.73 3.55
C GLN A 48 5.31 -7.05 4.30
N HIS A 49 5.16 -8.17 3.59
CA HIS A 49 5.55 -9.47 4.12
C HIS A 49 7.01 -9.75 3.74
N HIS A 50 7.96 -9.48 4.64
CA HIS A 50 9.31 -10.02 4.52
C HIS A 50 9.25 -11.54 4.75
N ILE A 51 9.21 -12.37 3.70
CA ILE A 51 9.62 -13.78 3.84
C ILE A 51 11.11 -13.85 3.50
N PRO A 52 12.03 -14.02 4.48
CA PRO A 52 13.41 -14.32 4.18
C PRO A 52 13.51 -15.81 3.89
N LEU A 53 13.24 -16.23 2.66
CA LEU A 53 13.65 -17.54 2.16
C LEU A 53 14.80 -17.35 1.17
N GLY A 54 16.01 -17.29 1.72
CA GLY A 54 17.26 -17.40 0.96
C GLY A 54 17.85 -16.08 0.47
N GLY A 55 18.67 -15.46 1.32
CA GLY A 55 19.85 -14.66 0.93
C GLY A 55 19.65 -13.50 -0.03
N GLY A 56 19.65 -12.27 0.50
CA GLY A 56 19.91 -11.06 -0.29
C GLY A 56 19.04 -9.90 0.14
N GLY A 57 19.49 -9.15 1.13
CA GLY A 57 18.81 -7.93 1.54
C GLY A 57 18.86 -6.87 0.44
N LEU A 58 17.72 -6.22 0.22
CA LEU A 58 17.59 -4.78 0.46
C LEU A 58 16.11 -4.38 0.47
N SER A 59 15.66 -4.01 1.66
CA SER A 59 14.39 -3.33 1.92
C SER A 59 14.49 -1.88 1.42
N SER A 60 13.70 -1.50 0.40
CA SER A 60 13.17 -0.13 0.30
C SER A 60 12.05 -0.04 -0.75
N PRO A 61 10.96 0.74 -0.53
CA PRO A 61 9.82 0.85 -1.44
C PRO A 61 9.98 1.89 -2.57
N TRP A 62 11.19 2.38 -2.86
CA TRP A 62 11.39 3.48 -3.82
C TRP A 62 12.37 3.11 -4.92
N PRO A 63 12.05 3.33 -6.21
CA PRO A 63 13.04 3.25 -7.27
C PRO A 63 13.95 4.48 -7.15
N THR A 64 15.14 4.33 -6.56
CA THR A 64 16.20 5.33 -6.73
C THR A 64 16.70 5.22 -8.17
N GLY A 65 16.19 6.08 -9.04
CA GLY A 65 16.79 6.31 -10.36
C GLY A 65 18.24 6.78 -10.17
N LYS A 66 19.19 5.97 -10.63
CA LYS A 66 20.58 6.36 -10.88
C LYS A 66 20.87 6.13 -12.35
N GLY A 67 21.11 7.24 -13.06
CA GLY A 67 22.06 7.38 -14.16
C GLY A 67 21.70 6.76 -15.51
N SER A 68 21.45 7.62 -16.49
CA SER A 68 22.37 7.78 -17.63
C SER A 68 22.70 9.25 -17.80
#